data_AF-A0A6J6LPL7-F1
#
_entry.id   AF-A0A6J6LPL7-F1
#
_cell.length_a   1.000
_cell.length_b   1.000
_cell.length_c   1.000
_cell.angle_alpha   90.00
_cell.angle_beta   90.00
_cell.angle_gamma   90.00
#
_symmetry.space_group_name_H-M   'P 1'
#
loop_
_entity.id
_entity.type
_entity.pdbx_description
1 polymer ?
#
loop_
_entity_poly.entity_id
_entity_poly.type
_entity_poly.pdbx_seq_one_letter_code
_entity_poly.pdbx_strand_id
1 'polypeptide(L)'
;MSIFDFNGGGKPNSVRLKPTKLVLGSIILAAVLGLGSTLAANININSGPVEFGQGVAQTTACDGAITITPSSAFDNTATPSPEPTPSTATGVFNLKSISVSDIDVTSGHCSGKTFTIKVYGESSNTPLELANGLSSFIVHATGSGFIKAQSGYTLESVDETSFIITIDSPLVSSSQVYKVTIESSDIAVSTEPSYYPFGPQADVSGTTVTSGGWELCWSGPYNGFASFSSIQASCTGEYLMYAGWAGASTSPETIPATITLLAAAPRADVFTVTNSSSASDAHIANGSGWYFSDDRGGTRNKAVGFGSADSMWSGSPCGESPLGICWHSAPDLPASYGWAGSPYPVWANSEPGLSPGWSLAGTQFLGQGPSMGYGADYTRAIFQSTGN
;
A
#
# COMPACT_ATOMS: atom_id res chain seq x y z
N MET A 1 -21.05 73.69 39.98
CA MET A 1 -21.54 72.31 39.92
C MET A 1 -20.78 71.52 40.96
N SER A 2 -21.54 71.16 41.99
CA SER A 2 -21.22 70.51 43.27
C SER A 2 -20.46 69.20 43.07
N ILE A 3 -19.32 68.94 43.71
CA ILE A 3 -18.96 68.92 45.15
C ILE A 3 -19.52 67.70 45.88
N PHE A 4 -18.59 66.94 46.46
CA PHE A 4 -18.77 65.79 47.33
C PHE A 4 -19.69 66.10 48.51
N ASP A 5 -20.49 65.13 48.96
CA ASP A 5 -20.60 64.87 50.41
C ASP A 5 -21.13 63.47 50.75
N PHE A 6 -20.66 62.99 51.91
CA PHE A 6 -20.88 61.66 52.48
C PHE A 6 -22.03 61.66 53.50
N ASN A 7 -22.69 60.50 53.59
CA ASN A 7 -23.23 59.85 54.79
C ASN A 7 -24.10 60.65 55.78
N GLY A 8 -25.35 60.23 55.94
CA GLY A 8 -26.21 60.65 57.05
C GLY A 8 -27.30 59.62 57.32
N GLY A 9 -27.01 58.67 58.21
CA GLY A 9 -27.95 57.65 58.64
C GLY A 9 -29.14 58.21 59.43
N GLY A 10 -30.30 57.62 59.21
CA GLY A 10 -31.50 57.80 60.03
C GLY A 10 -32.40 56.57 59.90
N LYS A 11 -32.38 55.69 60.92
CA LYS A 11 -33.28 54.54 61.03
C LYS A 11 -34.72 55.00 61.36
N PRO A 12 -35.73 54.20 60.98
CA PRO A 12 -37.14 54.58 60.97
C PRO A 12 -37.82 54.38 62.34
N ASN A 13 -38.80 55.23 62.65
CA ASN A 13 -39.74 54.97 63.74
C ASN A 13 -40.84 54.01 63.27
N SER A 14 -40.89 52.87 63.94
CA SER A 14 -41.89 51.82 63.77
C SER A 14 -43.13 52.12 64.61
N VAL A 15 -44.31 52.00 64.01
CA VAL A 15 -45.59 51.93 64.73
C VAL A 15 -46.22 50.56 64.49
N ARG A 16 -46.03 49.70 65.50
CA ARG A 16 -46.91 48.65 66.04
C ARG A 16 -48.42 48.96 65.84
N LEU A 17 -49.40 48.07 65.73
CA LEU A 17 -49.57 46.62 65.93
C LEU A 17 -51.02 46.27 65.48
N LYS A 18 -51.19 45.16 64.73
CA LYS A 18 -52.19 44.04 64.86
C LYS A 18 -53.71 44.34 64.88
N PRO A 19 -54.61 43.31 64.82
CA PRO A 19 -54.54 41.92 64.30
C PRO A 19 -55.78 41.51 63.45
N THR A 20 -55.79 40.34 62.78
CA THR A 20 -56.73 39.21 63.02
C THR A 20 -56.80 38.17 61.88
N LYS A 21 -56.62 36.89 62.29
CA LYS A 21 -57.29 35.64 61.84
C LYS A 21 -57.24 35.27 60.33
N LEU A 22 -56.44 34.26 59.95
CA LEU A 22 -56.81 32.82 59.88
C LEU A 22 -57.56 32.47 58.58
N VAL A 23 -56.87 31.88 57.59
CA VAL A 23 -57.27 30.65 56.84
C VAL A 23 -56.03 30.08 56.14
N LEU A 24 -55.63 28.89 56.59
CA LEU A 24 -54.76 27.94 55.89
C LEU A 24 -55.69 27.03 55.07
N GLY A 25 -55.46 26.88 53.77
CA GLY A 25 -56.36 26.11 52.90
C GLY A 25 -55.75 25.86 51.53
N SER A 26 -54.95 24.81 51.47
CA SER A 26 -54.17 24.28 50.36
C SER A 26 -55.02 23.75 49.18
N ILE A 27 -54.37 23.57 48.02
CA ILE A 27 -54.54 22.50 47.00
C ILE A 27 -55.27 22.84 45.66
N ILE A 28 -54.40 23.03 44.63
CA ILE A 28 -54.35 22.30 43.34
C ILE A 28 -55.21 22.78 42.12
N LEU A 29 -54.45 23.15 41.07
CA LEU A 29 -54.64 22.93 39.62
C LEU A 29 -55.34 24.01 38.75
N ALA A 30 -54.50 24.73 37.99
CA ALA A 30 -54.59 24.96 36.53
C ALA A 30 -53.73 26.21 36.21
N ALA A 31 -52.50 26.06 35.72
CA ALA A 31 -52.16 25.82 34.32
C ALA A 31 -51.62 27.12 33.67
N VAL A 32 -50.29 27.12 33.51
CA VAL A 32 -49.54 27.61 32.34
C VAL A 32 -49.75 29.07 31.95
N LEU A 33 -48.70 29.88 32.15
CA LEU A 33 -48.05 30.69 31.09
C LEU A 33 -46.91 31.48 31.73
N GLY A 34 -45.79 30.80 31.91
CA GLY A 34 -44.47 31.39 32.03
C GLY A 34 -43.53 30.54 31.18
N LEU A 35 -42.68 31.22 30.41
CA LEU A 35 -41.33 30.84 29.95
C LEU A 35 -41.06 31.45 28.56
N GLY A 36 -40.24 32.47 28.57
CA GLY A 36 -39.52 32.99 27.40
C GLY A 36 -38.18 33.61 27.80
N SER A 37 -37.66 33.24 28.97
CA SER A 37 -36.25 33.39 29.30
C SER A 37 -35.50 32.28 28.60
N THR A 38 -34.48 32.62 27.81
CA THR A 38 -33.50 31.67 27.30
C THR A 38 -32.84 30.95 28.48
N LEU A 39 -33.43 29.83 28.87
CA LEU A 39 -32.79 28.83 29.70
C LEU A 39 -31.64 28.29 28.85
N ALA A 40 -30.41 28.69 29.18
CA ALA A 40 -29.25 27.92 28.79
C ALA A 40 -29.49 26.52 29.34
N ALA A 41 -29.77 25.56 28.45
CA ALA A 41 -29.74 24.16 28.82
C ALA A 41 -28.34 23.89 29.34
N ASN A 42 -28.23 23.63 30.65
CA ASN A 42 -27.06 22.99 31.21
C ASN A 42 -27.02 21.63 30.53
N ILE A 43 -26.27 21.49 29.45
CA ILE A 43 -26.02 20.19 28.85
C ILE A 43 -25.10 19.48 29.83
N ASN A 44 -25.73 18.84 30.81
CA ASN A 44 -25.09 17.87 31.66
C ASN A 44 -24.87 16.63 30.80
N ILE A 45 -23.87 16.67 29.93
CA ILE A 45 -23.32 15.45 29.36
C ILE A 45 -22.56 14.82 30.50
N ASN A 46 -23.17 13.82 31.14
CA ASN A 46 -22.64 12.88 32.14
C ASN A 46 -21.44 13.36 32.98
N SER A 47 -21.55 13.27 34.30
CA SER A 47 -20.46 13.51 35.26
C SER A 47 -19.34 12.45 35.23
N GLY A 48 -18.95 11.98 34.05
CA GLY A 48 -17.88 11.03 33.77
C GLY A 48 -17.42 11.17 32.30
N PRO A 49 -16.23 10.69 31.93
CA PRO A 49 -15.70 10.79 30.57
C PRO A 49 -16.70 10.24 29.55
N VAL A 50 -17.01 11.04 28.54
CA VAL A 50 -17.90 10.67 27.44
C VAL A 50 -17.02 10.09 26.35
N GLU A 51 -16.76 8.79 26.43
CA GLU A 51 -15.90 8.09 25.48
C GLU A 51 -16.73 7.56 24.31
N PHE A 52 -16.75 8.33 23.23
CA PHE A 52 -17.30 7.86 21.95
C PHE A 52 -16.30 6.90 21.29
N GLY A 53 -16.73 5.65 21.07
CA GLY A 53 -16.13 4.74 20.08
C GLY A 53 -14.81 4.05 20.46
N GLN A 54 -14.67 3.57 21.70
CA GLN A 54 -13.51 2.74 22.04
C GLN A 54 -13.67 1.34 21.47
N GLY A 55 -13.14 1.15 20.26
CA GLY A 55 -12.99 -0.17 19.68
C GLY A 55 -12.11 -1.07 20.58
N VAL A 56 -12.38 -2.37 20.57
CA VAL A 56 -11.57 -3.36 21.28
C VAL A 56 -10.17 -3.38 20.65
N ALA A 57 -9.11 -3.19 21.44
CA ALA A 57 -7.75 -3.39 20.97
C ALA A 57 -7.37 -4.87 21.12
N GLN A 58 -6.84 -5.49 20.06
CA GLN A 58 -6.28 -6.84 20.12
C GLN A 58 -4.84 -6.82 19.60
N THR A 59 -3.89 -7.22 20.45
CA THR A 59 -2.46 -7.22 20.14
C THR A 59 -1.99 -8.64 19.84
N THR A 60 -1.33 -8.82 18.69
CA THR A 60 -0.50 -10.00 18.40
C THR A 60 0.83 -9.46 17.91
N ALA A 61 1.58 -8.88 18.85
CA ALA A 61 2.80 -8.15 18.60
C ALA A 61 4.00 -8.79 19.30
N CYS A 62 5.18 -8.28 18.98
CA CYS A 62 6.49 -8.59 19.55
C CYS A 62 6.64 -8.19 21.02
N ASP A 63 5.59 -7.60 21.59
CA ASP A 63 5.49 -7.16 22.96
C ASP A 63 4.07 -7.43 23.50
N GLY A 64 4.00 -7.85 24.75
CA GLY A 64 2.75 -8.17 25.47
C GLY A 64 2.07 -6.97 26.13
N ALA A 65 2.68 -5.78 26.14
CA ALA A 65 2.20 -4.61 26.88
C ALA A 65 1.81 -3.39 26.03
N ILE A 66 1.80 -3.49 24.70
CA ILE A 66 1.50 -2.36 23.81
C ILE A 66 0.11 -1.76 24.08
N THR A 67 0.06 -0.45 24.30
CA THR A 67 -1.18 0.33 24.45
C THR A 67 -1.53 1.01 23.12
N ILE A 68 -2.80 0.91 22.70
CA ILE A 68 -3.33 1.57 21.51
C ILE A 68 -4.47 2.50 21.90
N THR A 69 -4.37 3.78 21.53
CA THR A 69 -5.38 4.79 21.80
C THR A 69 -5.83 5.47 20.51
N PRO A 70 -6.99 5.10 19.93
CA PRO A 70 -7.61 5.81 18.83
C PRO A 70 -8.13 7.18 19.27
N SER A 71 -8.08 8.16 18.37
CA SER A 71 -8.62 9.51 18.61
C SER A 71 -9.48 9.97 17.44
N SER A 72 -10.55 10.70 17.76
CA SER A 72 -11.50 11.24 16.79
C SER A 72 -11.33 12.75 16.60
N ALA A 73 -11.64 13.25 15.41
CA ALA A 73 -11.74 14.68 15.14
C ALA A 73 -13.06 15.00 14.45
N PHE A 74 -13.65 16.13 14.81
CA PHE A 74 -14.87 16.64 14.19
C PHE A 74 -14.53 17.35 12.87
N ASP A 75 -15.10 16.87 11.77
CA ASP A 75 -15.04 17.49 10.46
C ASP A 75 -16.41 18.10 10.12
N ASN A 76 -16.48 19.43 10.13
CA ASN A 76 -17.69 20.19 9.82
C ASN A 76 -17.95 20.36 8.31
N THR A 77 -17.08 19.82 7.47
CA THR A 77 -17.17 19.86 6.00
C THR A 77 -17.51 18.49 5.39
N ALA A 78 -17.36 17.41 6.16
CA ALA A 78 -17.71 16.06 5.74
C ALA A 78 -19.23 15.84 5.66
N THR A 79 -19.71 15.38 4.50
CA THR A 79 -21.03 14.76 4.34
C THR A 79 -20.93 13.27 4.71
N PRO A 80 -21.87 12.70 5.49
CA PRO A 80 -21.87 11.27 5.77
C PRO A 80 -21.85 10.44 4.47
N SER A 81 -20.92 9.47 4.40
CA SER A 81 -20.82 8.43 3.35
C SER A 81 -22.17 7.69 3.17
N PRO A 82 -22.50 7.16 1.97
CA PRO A 82 -23.83 7.22 1.37
C PRO A 82 -24.86 6.40 2.16
N GLU A 83 -25.54 7.08 3.08
CA GLU A 83 -26.84 6.63 3.58
C GLU A 83 -27.86 6.84 2.43
N PRO A 84 -28.79 5.91 2.17
CA PRO A 84 -29.78 6.02 1.09
C PRO A 84 -30.74 7.21 1.22
N THR A 85 -30.59 8.02 2.26
CA THR A 85 -31.42 9.19 2.55
C THR A 85 -30.58 10.47 2.46
N PRO A 86 -30.94 11.47 1.62
CA PRO A 86 -30.20 12.72 1.53
C PRO A 86 -30.34 13.49 2.86
N SER A 87 -29.33 13.38 3.72
CA SER A 87 -29.26 14.12 4.98
C SER A 87 -28.55 15.47 4.76
N THR A 88 -29.11 16.54 5.31
CA THR A 88 -28.48 17.87 5.39
C THR A 88 -27.52 17.99 6.60
N ALA A 89 -27.10 16.88 7.20
CA ALA A 89 -26.25 16.88 8.37
C ALA A 89 -24.79 17.17 7.97
N THR A 90 -24.32 18.38 8.29
CA THR A 90 -22.90 18.76 8.24
C THR A 90 -22.25 18.43 9.58
N GLY A 91 -21.20 17.61 9.58
CA GLY A 91 -20.46 17.28 10.79
C GLY A 91 -20.35 15.77 11.05
N VAL A 92 -19.16 15.20 10.84
CA VAL A 92 -18.85 13.80 11.16
C VAL A 92 -17.64 13.76 12.10
N PHE A 93 -17.68 12.90 13.11
CA PHE A 93 -16.47 12.53 13.86
C PHE A 93 -15.77 11.42 13.11
N ASN A 94 -14.60 11.72 12.56
CA ASN A 94 -13.77 10.75 11.87
C ASN A 94 -12.67 10.25 12.79
N LEU A 95 -12.28 8.98 12.64
CA LEU A 95 -11.01 8.51 13.20
C LEU A 95 -9.90 9.36 12.59
N LYS A 96 -9.13 10.06 13.42
CA LYS A 96 -8.11 11.02 12.95
C LYS A 96 -6.70 10.57 13.26
N SER A 97 -6.48 10.01 14.44
CA SER A 97 -5.18 9.52 14.84
C SER A 97 -5.25 8.26 15.68
N ILE A 98 -4.14 7.53 15.74
CA ILE A 98 -3.93 6.40 16.63
C ILE A 98 -2.59 6.62 17.31
N SER A 99 -2.60 6.72 18.64
CA SER A 99 -1.40 6.72 19.45
C SER A 99 -1.07 5.28 19.86
N VAL A 100 0.20 4.90 19.74
CA VAL A 100 0.72 3.61 20.20
C VAL A 100 1.84 3.88 21.18
N SER A 101 1.79 3.25 22.36
CA SER A 101 2.76 3.44 23.43
C SER A 101 3.12 2.12 24.12
N ASP A 102 4.05 2.21 25.05
CA ASP A 102 4.54 1.08 25.85
C ASP A 102 5.15 -0.03 24.98
N ILE A 103 5.87 0.37 23.93
CA ILE A 103 6.54 -0.55 23.00
C ILE A 103 7.96 -0.87 23.51
N ASP A 104 8.24 -2.16 23.74
CA ASP A 104 9.58 -2.66 24.02
C ASP A 104 10.43 -2.77 22.74
N VAL A 105 11.23 -1.73 22.46
CA VAL A 105 12.16 -1.68 21.32
C VAL A 105 13.55 -2.25 21.63
N THR A 106 13.69 -3.08 22.67
CA THR A 106 14.97 -3.76 22.96
C THR A 106 15.20 -4.96 22.03
N SER A 107 16.46 -5.39 21.93
CA SER A 107 16.88 -6.52 21.11
C SER A 107 16.16 -7.80 21.52
N GLY A 108 15.44 -8.44 20.57
CA GLY A 108 14.65 -9.65 20.82
C GLY A 108 13.16 -9.40 21.03
N HIS A 109 12.75 -8.13 21.13
CA HIS A 109 11.36 -7.71 21.23
C HIS A 109 10.92 -7.02 19.93
N CYS A 110 10.52 -5.76 19.96
CA CYS A 110 10.02 -5.02 18.80
C CYS A 110 11.10 -4.33 17.98
N SER A 111 12.36 -4.31 18.44
CA SER A 111 13.48 -3.86 17.63
C SER A 111 13.59 -4.69 16.35
N GLY A 112 13.61 -4.03 15.20
CA GLY A 112 13.72 -4.73 13.92
C GLY A 112 12.41 -5.39 13.48
N LYS A 113 11.26 -4.95 13.99
CA LYS A 113 9.92 -5.44 13.58
C LYS A 113 9.14 -4.39 12.78
N THR A 114 8.29 -4.88 11.88
CA THR A 114 7.26 -4.08 11.20
C THR A 114 5.93 -4.27 11.91
N PHE A 115 5.32 -3.16 12.32
CA PHE A 115 3.95 -3.10 12.78
C PHE A 115 2.99 -2.88 11.62
N THR A 116 2.02 -3.77 11.51
CA THR A 116 0.83 -3.60 10.66
C THR A 116 -0.36 -3.29 11.55
N ILE A 117 -0.87 -2.06 11.45
CA ILE A 117 -2.04 -1.62 12.21
C ILE A 117 -3.26 -1.64 11.29
N LYS A 118 -4.33 -2.31 11.69
CA LYS A 118 -5.58 -2.41 10.92
C LYS A 118 -6.77 -2.00 11.78
N VAL A 119 -7.78 -1.43 11.15
CA VAL A 119 -9.02 -1.01 11.81
C VAL A 119 -10.18 -1.78 11.20
N TYR A 120 -11.07 -2.30 12.03
CA TYR A 120 -12.20 -3.13 11.62
C TYR A 120 -13.52 -2.56 12.14
N GLY A 121 -14.57 -2.77 11.35
CA GLY A 121 -15.96 -2.66 11.81
C GLY A 121 -16.42 -3.93 12.53
N GLU A 122 -17.66 -3.91 13.03
CA GLU A 122 -18.19 -4.96 13.91
C GLU A 122 -18.38 -6.32 13.20
N SER A 123 -18.79 -6.31 11.94
CA SER A 123 -19.30 -7.52 11.26
C SER A 123 -18.37 -8.11 10.20
N SER A 124 -17.23 -7.48 9.90
CA SER A 124 -16.34 -7.90 8.81
C SER A 124 -14.96 -8.31 9.29
N ASN A 125 -14.38 -9.31 8.61
CA ASN A 125 -12.98 -9.69 8.73
C ASN A 125 -12.07 -8.92 7.77
N THR A 126 -12.62 -7.98 6.98
CA THR A 126 -11.85 -7.08 6.13
C THR A 126 -11.59 -5.76 6.86
N PRO A 127 -10.35 -5.24 6.86
CA PRO A 127 -10.09 -3.92 7.40
C PRO A 127 -10.91 -2.83 6.69
N LEU A 128 -11.28 -1.79 7.43
CA LEU A 128 -11.87 -0.57 6.89
C LEU A 128 -10.82 0.18 6.06
N GLU A 129 -11.28 0.82 5.00
CA GLU A 129 -10.45 1.74 4.21
C GLU A 129 -10.34 3.08 4.94
N LEU A 130 -9.14 3.38 5.44
CA LEU A 130 -8.81 4.49 6.34
C LEU A 130 -8.65 5.81 5.58
N ALA A 131 -8.06 5.73 4.39
CA ALA A 131 -7.90 6.78 3.40
C ALA A 131 -7.89 6.13 2.00
N ASN A 132 -7.93 6.91 0.93
CA ASN A 132 -8.00 6.39 -0.44
C ASN A 132 -6.88 5.35 -0.73
N GLY A 133 -7.26 4.09 -0.91
CA GLY A 133 -6.34 2.96 -1.13
C GLY A 133 -5.58 2.46 0.10
N LEU A 134 -5.87 2.97 1.30
CA LEU A 134 -5.15 2.68 2.54
C LEU A 134 -6.03 1.88 3.51
N SER A 135 -5.74 0.59 3.70
CA SER A 135 -6.49 -0.30 4.62
C SER A 135 -5.70 -0.73 5.87
N SER A 136 -4.45 -0.30 5.97
CA SER A 136 -3.58 -0.52 7.13
C SER A 136 -2.58 0.63 7.27
N PHE A 137 -1.92 0.75 8.43
CA PHE A 137 -0.71 1.55 8.61
C PHE A 137 0.49 0.61 8.78
N ILE A 138 1.62 0.96 8.17
CA ILE A 138 2.85 0.16 8.22
C ILE A 138 3.98 0.99 8.85
N VAL A 139 4.41 0.60 10.05
CA VAL A 139 5.44 1.32 10.82
C VAL A 139 6.59 0.39 11.14
N HIS A 140 7.82 0.80 10.84
CA HIS A 140 9.02 0.05 11.22
C HIS A 140 9.51 0.54 12.58
N ALA A 141 9.70 -0.39 13.52
CA ALA A 141 10.35 -0.13 14.78
C ALA A 141 11.86 -0.36 14.64
N THR A 142 12.62 0.73 14.66
CA THR A 142 14.06 0.65 14.84
C THR A 142 14.35 0.59 16.33
N GLY A 143 15.48 0.02 16.74
CA GLY A 143 15.89 0.04 18.15
C GLY A 143 16.12 1.45 18.73
N SER A 144 15.82 2.51 17.97
CA SER A 144 15.98 3.91 18.34
C SER A 144 14.81 4.80 17.89
N GLY A 145 13.64 4.23 17.53
CA GLY A 145 12.47 5.00 17.09
C GLY A 145 11.64 4.34 15.99
N PHE A 146 10.79 5.13 15.32
CA PHE A 146 9.81 4.61 14.37
C PHE A 146 9.88 5.28 12.99
N ILE A 147 9.77 4.49 11.93
CA ILE A 147 9.83 4.95 10.53
C ILE A 147 8.51 4.62 9.81
N LYS A 148 8.00 5.59 9.07
CA LYS A 148 6.82 5.44 8.20
C LYS A 148 7.19 4.67 6.93
N ALA A 149 6.42 3.63 6.58
CA ALA A 149 6.72 2.76 5.44
C ALA A 149 5.88 3.03 4.18
N GLN A 150 4.81 3.84 4.26
CA GLN A 150 3.90 4.09 3.12
C GLN A 150 3.19 5.43 3.25
N SER A 151 2.63 5.97 2.15
CA SER A 151 1.88 7.24 2.12
C SER A 151 0.47 7.15 2.76
N GLY A 152 -0.19 8.30 3.00
CA GLY A 152 -1.59 8.38 3.45
C GLY A 152 -1.81 8.73 4.92
N TYR A 153 -0.73 8.84 5.70
CA TYR A 153 -0.73 9.31 7.09
C TYR A 153 0.60 9.97 7.43
N THR A 154 0.64 10.81 8.45
CA THR A 154 1.88 11.24 9.10
C THR A 154 2.23 10.33 10.27
N LEU A 155 3.52 10.12 10.48
CA LEU A 155 4.05 9.41 11.65
C LEU A 155 4.91 10.39 12.46
N GLU A 156 4.61 10.50 13.74
CA GLU A 156 5.41 11.23 14.71
C GLU A 156 5.94 10.23 15.75
N SER A 157 7.27 10.03 15.79
CA SER A 157 7.91 9.33 16.89
C SER A 157 7.91 10.28 18.09
N VAL A 158 7.14 9.97 19.12
CA VAL A 158 7.05 10.82 20.33
C VAL A 158 8.30 10.59 21.18
N ASP A 159 8.72 9.34 21.31
CA ASP A 159 9.98 8.89 21.87
C ASP A 159 10.38 7.53 21.24
N GLU A 160 11.27 6.78 21.89
CA GLU A 160 11.72 5.46 21.44
C GLU A 160 10.68 4.35 21.66
N THR A 161 9.68 4.56 22.52
CA THR A 161 8.69 3.54 22.90
C THR A 161 7.26 3.90 22.49
N SER A 162 7.06 5.04 21.83
CA SER A 162 5.76 5.53 21.40
C SER A 162 5.79 6.33 20.10
N PHE A 163 4.69 6.22 19.35
CA PHE A 163 4.47 6.98 18.13
C PHE A 163 2.99 7.32 17.94
N ILE A 164 2.74 8.36 17.14
CA ILE A 164 1.40 8.79 16.74
C ILE A 164 1.28 8.69 15.22
N ILE A 165 0.23 8.02 14.76
CA ILE A 165 -0.22 8.02 13.37
C ILE A 165 -1.34 9.05 13.24
N THR A 166 -1.23 9.99 12.28
CA THR A 166 -2.33 10.90 11.94
C THR A 166 -2.74 10.71 10.47
N ILE A 167 -4.01 10.45 10.22
CA ILE A 167 -4.54 10.19 8.88
C ILE A 167 -4.64 11.50 8.09
N ASP A 168 -4.05 11.55 6.90
CA ASP A 168 -3.99 12.78 6.09
C ASP A 168 -5.38 13.19 5.61
N SER A 169 -6.17 12.22 5.14
CA SER A 169 -7.53 12.40 4.61
C SER A 169 -8.44 11.27 5.10
N PRO A 170 -9.03 11.38 6.32
CA PRO A 170 -9.76 10.29 6.94
C PRO A 170 -11.10 10.03 6.26
N LEU A 171 -11.38 8.75 5.97
CA LEU A 171 -12.65 8.30 5.37
C LEU A 171 -13.56 7.54 6.35
N VAL A 172 -13.03 7.15 7.51
CA VAL A 172 -13.74 6.30 8.49
C VAL A 172 -14.38 7.15 9.58
N SER A 173 -15.71 7.05 9.70
CA SER A 173 -16.42 7.58 10.86
C SER A 173 -16.00 6.83 12.12
N SER A 174 -15.75 7.54 13.22
CA SER A 174 -15.41 6.93 14.51
C SER A 174 -16.49 5.97 15.01
N SER A 175 -17.75 6.13 14.57
CA SER A 175 -18.83 5.20 14.89
C SER A 175 -18.69 3.83 14.22
N GLN A 176 -17.87 3.71 13.17
CA GLN A 176 -17.63 2.45 12.45
C GLN A 176 -16.45 1.67 13.03
N VAL A 177 -15.64 2.29 13.90
CA VAL A 177 -14.46 1.67 14.50
C VAL A 177 -14.89 0.74 15.62
N TYR A 178 -14.80 -0.57 15.39
CA TYR A 178 -15.11 -1.59 16.40
C TYR A 178 -13.86 -2.23 16.99
N LYS A 179 -12.81 -2.40 16.20
CA LYS A 179 -11.56 -3.04 16.64
C LYS A 179 -10.34 -2.44 15.95
N VAL A 180 -9.28 -2.21 16.72
CA VAL A 180 -7.96 -1.87 16.17
C VAL A 180 -7.00 -3.00 16.51
N THR A 181 -6.30 -3.51 15.51
CA THR A 181 -5.27 -4.54 15.69
C THR A 181 -3.90 -4.00 15.40
N ILE A 182 -2.91 -4.52 16.11
CA ILE A 182 -1.50 -4.38 15.77
C ILE A 182 -0.89 -5.77 15.65
N GLU A 183 -0.26 -6.01 14.51
CA GLU A 183 0.44 -7.25 14.17
C GLU A 183 1.91 -6.91 13.96
N SER A 184 2.82 -7.66 14.57
CA SER A 184 4.25 -7.51 14.30
C SER A 184 4.77 -8.64 13.41
N SER A 185 5.61 -8.29 12.46
CA SER A 185 6.45 -9.23 11.70
C SER A 185 7.89 -8.76 11.76
N ASP A 186 8.87 -9.62 11.44
CA ASP A 186 10.22 -9.14 11.19
C ASP A 186 10.18 -7.99 10.15
N ILE A 187 11.01 -6.96 10.32
CA ILE A 187 11.29 -6.04 9.21
C ILE A 187 11.80 -6.94 8.10
N ALA A 188 11.04 -7.06 7.02
CA ALA A 188 11.58 -7.48 5.75
C ALA A 188 12.58 -6.40 5.39
N VAL A 189 13.83 -6.55 5.83
CA VAL A 189 14.90 -5.67 5.41
C VAL A 189 15.16 -6.11 3.99
N SER A 190 14.44 -5.50 3.07
CA SER A 190 14.78 -5.61 1.67
C SER A 190 16.05 -4.81 1.45
N THR A 191 17.16 -5.42 1.85
CA THR A 191 18.46 -4.95 1.46
C THR A 191 18.52 -5.14 -0.04
N GLU A 192 18.65 -4.02 -0.76
CA GLU A 192 19.08 -4.03 -2.14
C GLU A 192 20.23 -5.05 -2.31
N PRO A 193 20.18 -5.91 -3.34
CA PRO A 193 21.25 -6.87 -3.59
C PRO A 193 22.62 -6.18 -3.63
N SER A 194 23.64 -6.79 -3.02
CA SER A 194 24.99 -6.20 -2.96
C SER A 194 25.59 -5.96 -4.34
N TYR A 195 25.15 -6.72 -5.34
CA TYR A 195 25.31 -6.42 -6.75
C TYR A 195 23.97 -6.00 -7.36
N TYR A 196 23.73 -4.70 -7.49
CA TYR A 196 22.54 -4.16 -8.14
C TYR A 196 22.94 -3.33 -9.39
N PRO A 197 22.87 -3.92 -10.60
CA PRO A 197 23.36 -3.26 -11.80
C PRO A 197 22.43 -2.12 -12.23
N PHE A 198 22.98 -0.90 -12.34
CA PHE A 198 22.30 0.23 -12.97
C PHE A 198 22.38 0.10 -14.49
N GLY A 199 21.22 0.01 -15.14
CA GLY A 199 21.08 -0.22 -16.58
C GLY A 199 21.43 -1.65 -17.02
N PRO A 200 21.25 -1.96 -18.31
CA PRO A 200 21.65 -3.26 -18.86
C PRO A 200 23.16 -3.47 -18.81
N GLN A 201 23.59 -4.66 -18.39
CA GLN A 201 25.00 -5.06 -18.35
C GLN A 201 25.23 -6.36 -19.12
N ALA A 202 26.21 -6.34 -20.01
CA ALA A 202 26.61 -7.50 -20.80
C ALA A 202 27.76 -8.27 -20.15
N ASP A 203 27.89 -9.55 -20.47
CA ASP A 203 29.01 -10.42 -20.12
C ASP A 203 29.35 -10.45 -18.61
N VAL A 204 28.31 -10.50 -17.78
CA VAL A 204 28.44 -10.51 -16.32
C VAL A 204 28.74 -11.93 -15.84
N SER A 205 29.66 -12.09 -14.88
CA SER A 205 29.92 -13.38 -14.26
C SER A 205 28.71 -13.91 -13.49
N GLY A 206 28.34 -15.18 -13.71
CA GLY A 206 27.26 -15.83 -12.95
C GLY A 206 27.53 -15.89 -11.44
N THR A 207 28.82 -15.90 -11.05
CA THR A 207 29.20 -15.82 -9.62
C THR A 207 28.96 -14.43 -9.03
N THR A 208 29.12 -13.36 -9.81
CA THR A 208 28.81 -11.99 -9.36
C THR A 208 27.32 -11.84 -9.06
N VAL A 209 26.46 -12.43 -9.90
CA VAL A 209 25.01 -12.45 -9.67
C VAL A 209 24.66 -13.24 -8.41
N THR A 210 25.09 -14.50 -8.32
CA THR A 210 24.71 -15.38 -7.20
C THR A 210 25.30 -14.95 -5.85
N SER A 211 26.57 -14.52 -5.79
CA SER A 211 27.15 -13.95 -4.57
C SER A 211 26.64 -12.54 -4.26
N GLY A 212 26.02 -11.89 -5.27
CA GLY A 212 25.47 -10.55 -5.22
C GLY A 212 24.10 -10.43 -4.56
N GLY A 213 23.56 -11.51 -4.00
CA GLY A 213 22.23 -11.54 -3.38
C GLY A 213 21.10 -11.86 -4.34
N TRP A 214 21.37 -12.58 -5.43
CA TRP A 214 20.35 -13.01 -6.39
C TRP A 214 20.22 -14.53 -6.42
N GLU A 215 18.97 -15.00 -6.42
CA GLU A 215 18.63 -16.41 -6.65
C GLU A 215 17.74 -16.56 -7.88
N LEU A 216 17.93 -17.65 -8.61
CA LEU A 216 17.12 -17.95 -9.78
C LEU A 216 15.72 -18.39 -9.33
N CYS A 217 14.69 -17.65 -9.71
CA CYS A 217 13.30 -17.97 -9.38
C CYS A 217 12.53 -18.55 -10.57
N TRP A 218 12.95 -18.25 -11.79
CA TRP A 218 12.37 -18.83 -13.00
C TRP A 218 13.38 -18.87 -14.14
N SER A 219 13.28 -19.91 -14.97
CA SER A 219 14.02 -20.01 -16.23
C SER A 219 13.22 -20.83 -17.25
N GLY A 220 13.59 -20.68 -18.51
CA GLY A 220 13.10 -21.54 -19.58
C GLY A 220 13.79 -21.26 -20.90
N PRO A 221 13.60 -22.12 -21.90
CA PRO A 221 14.18 -21.89 -23.21
C PRO A 221 13.42 -20.77 -23.92
N TYR A 222 14.12 -20.05 -24.79
CA TYR A 222 13.53 -18.98 -25.60
C TYR A 222 12.53 -19.47 -26.65
N ASN A 223 12.55 -20.76 -27.00
CA ASN A 223 11.52 -21.39 -27.83
C ASN A 223 10.36 -22.02 -27.03
N GLY A 224 10.30 -21.80 -25.72
CA GLY A 224 9.27 -22.33 -24.83
C GLY A 224 8.09 -21.38 -24.59
N PHE A 225 7.13 -21.85 -23.81
CA PHE A 225 5.99 -21.08 -23.32
C PHE A 225 5.98 -21.05 -21.79
N ALA A 226 5.48 -19.97 -21.19
CA ALA A 226 5.22 -19.88 -19.74
C ALA A 226 4.14 -18.84 -19.44
N SER A 227 3.25 -19.10 -18.49
CA SER A 227 2.24 -18.12 -18.11
C SER A 227 2.83 -17.03 -17.19
N PHE A 228 2.31 -15.80 -17.30
CA PHE A 228 2.77 -14.71 -16.42
C PHE A 228 2.40 -14.96 -14.96
N SER A 229 1.23 -15.56 -14.71
CA SER A 229 0.80 -15.95 -13.36
C SER A 229 1.79 -16.90 -12.69
N SER A 230 2.29 -17.91 -13.42
CA SER A 230 3.31 -18.84 -12.91
C SER A 230 4.63 -18.12 -12.62
N ILE A 231 5.08 -17.25 -13.53
CA ILE A 231 6.33 -16.50 -13.33
C ILE A 231 6.23 -15.58 -12.12
N GLN A 232 5.14 -14.83 -11.99
CA GLN A 232 4.90 -13.91 -10.89
C GLN A 232 4.71 -14.63 -9.55
N ALA A 233 4.20 -15.87 -9.57
CA ALA A 233 4.08 -16.69 -8.37
C ALA A 233 5.41 -17.32 -7.94
N SER A 234 6.30 -17.67 -8.89
CA SER A 234 7.61 -18.27 -8.60
C SER A 234 8.67 -17.23 -8.22
N CYS A 235 8.64 -16.06 -8.86
CA CYS A 235 9.49 -14.94 -8.53
C CYS A 235 8.68 -14.00 -7.66
N THR A 236 8.92 -13.93 -6.35
CA THR A 236 8.19 -13.11 -5.37
C THR A 236 9.06 -12.02 -4.71
N GLY A 237 10.37 -12.03 -4.91
CA GLY A 237 11.29 -11.05 -4.32
C GLY A 237 11.00 -9.60 -4.75
N GLU A 238 11.46 -8.66 -3.91
CA GLU A 238 11.23 -7.23 -4.08
C GLU A 238 12.01 -6.63 -5.24
N TYR A 239 13.21 -7.13 -5.51
CA TYR A 239 13.95 -6.79 -6.72
C TYR A 239 13.96 -7.98 -7.66
N LEU A 240 13.81 -7.70 -8.94
CA LEU A 240 13.91 -8.70 -10.00
C LEU A 240 15.04 -8.33 -10.95
N MET A 241 15.67 -9.36 -11.50
CA MET A 241 16.65 -9.25 -12.56
C MET A 241 16.23 -10.15 -13.71
N TYR A 242 16.01 -9.55 -14.88
CA TYR A 242 15.84 -10.30 -16.11
C TYR A 242 17.21 -10.57 -16.71
N ALA A 243 17.42 -11.80 -17.18
CA ALA A 243 18.69 -12.24 -17.72
C ALA A 243 18.48 -13.19 -18.91
N GLY A 244 19.49 -13.27 -19.76
CA GLY A 244 19.55 -14.26 -20.82
C GLY A 244 20.98 -14.65 -21.17
N TRP A 245 21.14 -15.87 -21.65
CA TRP A 245 22.44 -16.39 -22.10
C TRP A 245 22.32 -17.41 -23.22
N ALA A 246 23.43 -17.62 -23.93
CA ALA A 246 23.61 -18.77 -24.81
C ALA A 246 23.87 -20.04 -23.97
N GLY A 247 23.07 -21.06 -24.21
CA GLY A 247 23.03 -22.31 -23.45
C GLY A 247 21.60 -22.83 -23.38
N ALA A 248 21.42 -24.14 -23.54
CA ALA A 248 20.11 -24.76 -23.41
C ALA A 248 19.64 -24.76 -21.95
N SER A 249 18.38 -24.39 -21.74
CA SER A 249 17.75 -24.42 -20.43
C SER A 249 17.67 -25.85 -19.90
N THR A 250 18.00 -26.03 -18.62
CA THR A 250 18.01 -27.34 -17.94
C THR A 250 17.05 -27.36 -16.76
N SER A 251 16.73 -28.56 -16.25
CA SER A 251 15.94 -28.72 -15.03
C SER A 251 16.65 -29.71 -14.08
N PRO A 252 17.25 -29.26 -12.97
CA PRO A 252 17.36 -27.86 -12.52
C PRO A 252 18.25 -27.02 -13.43
N GLU A 253 18.01 -25.72 -13.47
CA GLU A 253 18.78 -24.80 -14.32
C GLU A 253 20.18 -24.60 -13.75
N THR A 254 21.18 -24.64 -14.63
CA THR A 254 22.58 -24.38 -14.25
C THR A 254 22.98 -22.99 -14.72
N ILE A 255 23.25 -22.09 -13.77
CA ILE A 255 23.69 -20.72 -14.08
C ILE A 255 25.07 -20.80 -14.77
N PRO A 256 25.24 -20.21 -15.97
CA PRO A 256 26.50 -20.27 -16.70
C PRO A 256 27.60 -19.44 -16.01
N ALA A 257 28.86 -19.68 -16.40
CA ALA A 257 29.98 -18.86 -15.94
C ALA A 257 29.83 -17.38 -16.35
N THR A 258 29.25 -17.13 -17.52
CA THR A 258 28.97 -15.79 -18.04
C THR A 258 27.51 -15.69 -18.46
N ILE A 259 26.80 -14.71 -17.91
CA ILE A 259 25.46 -14.29 -18.32
C ILE A 259 25.63 -13.24 -19.42
N THR A 260 25.04 -13.48 -20.58
CA THR A 260 25.23 -12.63 -21.77
C THR A 260 24.70 -11.23 -21.56
N LEU A 261 23.51 -11.10 -20.97
CA LEU A 261 22.90 -9.80 -20.70
C LEU A 261 21.92 -9.90 -19.54
N LEU A 262 21.92 -8.87 -18.70
CA LEU A 262 20.99 -8.74 -17.59
C LEU A 262 20.66 -7.28 -17.29
N ALA A 263 19.54 -7.06 -16.62
CA ALA A 263 19.17 -5.79 -16.01
C ALA A 263 18.32 -6.05 -14.76
N ALA A 264 18.41 -5.18 -13.76
CA ALA A 264 17.67 -5.31 -12.51
C ALA A 264 16.87 -4.05 -12.19
N ALA A 265 15.73 -4.20 -11.54
CA ALA A 265 14.91 -3.10 -11.02
C ALA A 265 13.97 -3.63 -9.91
N PRO A 266 13.29 -2.76 -9.16
CA PRO A 266 12.23 -3.20 -8.25
C PRO A 266 11.16 -3.97 -9.01
N ARG A 267 10.61 -5.00 -8.40
CA ARG A 267 9.57 -5.87 -8.93
C ARG A 267 8.38 -5.09 -9.48
N ALA A 268 7.94 -4.07 -8.73
CA ALA A 268 6.81 -3.22 -9.11
C ALA A 268 7.08 -2.50 -10.44
N ASP A 269 8.32 -2.10 -10.69
CA ASP A 269 8.74 -1.46 -11.93
C ASP A 269 8.87 -2.47 -13.07
N VAL A 270 9.49 -3.64 -12.82
CA VAL A 270 9.66 -4.70 -13.83
C VAL A 270 8.32 -5.21 -14.38
N PHE A 271 7.29 -5.30 -13.53
CA PHE A 271 5.94 -5.75 -13.91
C PHE A 271 4.96 -4.59 -14.17
N THR A 272 5.44 -3.36 -14.29
CA THR A 272 4.57 -2.24 -14.66
C THR A 272 4.00 -2.47 -16.06
N VAL A 273 2.68 -2.54 -16.16
CA VAL A 273 1.99 -2.77 -17.44
C VAL A 273 2.19 -1.56 -18.35
N THR A 274 2.74 -1.82 -19.53
CA THR A 274 3.00 -0.81 -20.57
C THR A 274 2.02 -0.97 -21.73
N ASN A 275 1.65 0.15 -22.37
CA ASN A 275 0.71 0.14 -23.50
C ASN A 275 1.25 -0.62 -24.73
N SER A 276 2.56 -0.60 -24.94
CA SER A 276 3.28 -1.38 -25.95
C SER A 276 4.70 -1.63 -25.48
N SER A 277 5.46 -2.42 -26.22
CA SER A 277 6.90 -2.58 -26.01
C SER A 277 7.74 -1.58 -26.82
N SER A 278 7.15 -0.45 -27.21
CA SER A 278 7.85 0.71 -27.75
C SER A 278 8.69 1.40 -26.67
N ALA A 279 9.83 1.95 -27.07
CA ALA A 279 10.64 2.89 -26.30
C ALA A 279 9.82 3.99 -25.61
N SER A 280 8.83 4.54 -26.31
CA SER A 280 7.99 5.65 -25.83
C SER A 280 7.10 5.28 -24.65
N ASP A 281 6.80 3.99 -24.51
CA ASP A 281 5.85 3.47 -23.53
C ASP A 281 6.59 2.73 -22.40
N ALA A 282 7.91 2.64 -22.49
CA ALA A 282 8.74 1.95 -21.52
C ALA A 282 8.73 2.67 -20.18
N HIS A 283 8.61 1.89 -19.11
CA HIS A 283 8.75 2.37 -17.75
C HIS A 283 10.23 2.46 -17.38
N ILE A 284 10.72 3.67 -17.10
CA ILE A 284 12.14 3.88 -16.79
C ILE A 284 12.39 3.59 -15.30
N ALA A 285 13.19 2.57 -15.03
CA ALA A 285 13.60 2.21 -13.68
C ALA A 285 15.02 1.65 -13.65
N ASN A 286 15.80 2.10 -12.67
CA ASN A 286 17.18 1.69 -12.43
C ASN A 286 18.07 1.69 -13.70
N GLY A 287 17.98 2.74 -14.51
CA GLY A 287 18.79 2.92 -15.73
C GLY A 287 18.35 2.09 -16.94
N SER A 288 17.26 1.32 -16.83
CA SER A 288 16.69 0.53 -17.92
C SER A 288 15.27 0.99 -18.25
N GLY A 289 14.87 0.88 -19.52
CA GLY A 289 13.47 1.00 -19.91
C GLY A 289 12.82 -0.38 -19.97
N TRP A 290 11.84 -0.59 -19.10
CA TRP A 290 11.10 -1.83 -18.92
C TRP A 290 9.80 -1.81 -19.70
N TYR A 291 9.44 -2.95 -20.28
CA TYR A 291 8.14 -3.13 -20.91
C TYR A 291 7.53 -4.45 -20.47
N PHE A 292 6.24 -4.41 -20.15
CA PHE A 292 5.45 -5.56 -19.78
C PHE A 292 4.06 -5.40 -20.41
N SER A 293 3.86 -6.00 -21.58
CA SER A 293 2.63 -5.84 -22.35
C SER A 293 2.06 -7.20 -22.78
N ASP A 294 0.73 -7.31 -22.86
CA ASP A 294 0.04 -8.52 -23.33
C ASP A 294 -0.59 -8.33 -24.72
N ASP A 295 -0.77 -9.43 -25.45
CA ASP A 295 -1.31 -9.47 -26.81
C ASP A 295 -2.84 -9.65 -26.88
N ARG A 296 -3.60 -9.66 -25.76
CA ARG A 296 -5.02 -10.07 -25.72
C ARG A 296 -5.97 -9.05 -26.35
N GLY A 297 -5.54 -7.78 -26.44
CA GLY A 297 -6.39 -6.63 -26.76
C GLY A 297 -6.12 -5.93 -28.10
N GLY A 298 -5.14 -6.37 -28.89
CA GLY A 298 -4.89 -5.89 -30.26
C GLY A 298 -3.66 -4.99 -30.49
N THR A 299 -3.31 -4.90 -31.79
CA THR A 299 -2.10 -4.36 -32.47
C THR A 299 -0.78 -5.10 -32.23
N ARG A 300 0.05 -5.16 -33.29
CA ARG A 300 1.40 -5.76 -33.31
C ARG A 300 2.30 -5.07 -32.27
N ASN A 301 3.38 -5.74 -31.84
CA ASN A 301 4.43 -5.22 -30.94
C ASN A 301 4.09 -5.28 -29.44
N LYS A 302 3.70 -6.44 -28.92
CA LYS A 302 3.68 -6.69 -27.47
C LYS A 302 4.78 -7.69 -27.12
N ALA A 303 5.45 -7.38 -26.04
CA ALA A 303 6.57 -8.14 -25.53
C ALA A 303 6.78 -7.79 -24.06
N VAL A 304 7.65 -8.56 -23.43
CA VAL A 304 8.22 -8.25 -22.12
C VAL A 304 9.73 -8.21 -22.20
N GLY A 305 10.37 -7.39 -21.38
CA GLY A 305 11.83 -7.27 -21.37
C GLY A 305 12.31 -5.88 -20.99
N PHE A 306 13.54 -5.57 -21.42
CA PHE A 306 14.18 -4.30 -21.14
C PHE A 306 15.11 -3.86 -22.28
N GLY A 307 15.39 -2.56 -22.32
CA GLY A 307 16.48 -1.97 -23.10
C GLY A 307 17.17 -0.85 -22.33
N SER A 308 18.30 -0.35 -22.86
CA SER A 308 18.93 0.86 -22.32
C SER A 308 17.99 2.05 -22.51
N ALA A 309 17.75 2.81 -21.43
CA ALA A 309 16.83 3.96 -21.41
C ALA A 309 17.13 5.01 -22.50
N ASP A 310 18.38 5.10 -22.95
CA ASP A 310 18.87 6.10 -23.90
C ASP A 310 18.91 5.63 -25.37
N SER A 311 18.67 4.34 -25.63
CA SER A 311 18.82 3.74 -26.97
C SER A 311 17.63 2.89 -27.41
N MET A 312 16.48 3.04 -26.74
CA MET A 312 15.30 2.27 -27.08
C MET A 312 14.78 2.64 -28.49
N TRP A 313 14.56 1.62 -29.30
CA TRP A 313 14.25 1.73 -30.73
C TRP A 313 12.80 2.21 -30.97
N SER A 314 12.59 3.04 -32.00
CA SER A 314 11.28 3.59 -32.40
C SER A 314 10.42 2.60 -33.22
N GLY A 315 10.55 1.29 -33.00
CA GLY A 315 10.02 0.23 -33.87
C GLY A 315 9.69 -1.09 -33.17
N SER A 316 9.84 -2.22 -33.88
CA SER A 316 9.51 -3.56 -33.35
C SER A 316 10.29 -3.85 -32.07
N PRO A 317 9.63 -4.34 -31.00
CA PRO A 317 10.17 -4.41 -29.65
C PRO A 317 11.30 -5.40 -29.50
N CYS A 318 11.35 -6.39 -30.38
CA CYS A 318 12.42 -7.38 -30.44
C CYS A 318 13.45 -7.06 -31.53
N GLY A 319 13.73 -5.78 -31.77
CA GLY A 319 14.82 -5.34 -32.65
C GLY A 319 16.20 -5.74 -32.12
N GLU A 320 17.21 -5.66 -32.99
CA GLU A 320 18.62 -5.84 -32.58
C GLU A 320 19.04 -4.70 -31.66
N SER A 321 19.28 -5.01 -30.38
CA SER A 321 19.89 -4.10 -29.43
C SER A 321 20.99 -4.83 -28.65
N PRO A 322 22.23 -4.31 -28.63
CA PRO A 322 23.32 -4.92 -27.88
C PRO A 322 23.06 -4.90 -26.36
N LEU A 323 22.15 -4.05 -25.90
CA LEU A 323 21.79 -3.85 -24.49
C LEU A 323 20.28 -3.99 -24.27
N GLY A 324 19.64 -4.95 -24.94
CA GLY A 324 18.23 -5.25 -24.73
C GLY A 324 17.91 -6.74 -24.79
N ILE A 325 16.89 -7.12 -24.02
CA ILE A 325 16.23 -8.43 -24.07
C ILE A 325 14.77 -8.21 -24.40
N CYS A 326 14.26 -8.97 -25.37
CA CYS A 326 12.84 -8.98 -25.71
C CYS A 326 12.32 -10.40 -25.77
N TRP A 327 11.21 -10.66 -25.07
CA TRP A 327 10.46 -11.91 -25.11
C TRP A 327 9.05 -11.63 -25.60
N HIS A 328 8.60 -12.33 -26.65
CA HIS A 328 7.23 -12.18 -27.10
C HIS A 328 6.22 -12.64 -26.05
N SER A 329 5.07 -11.97 -26.03
CA SER A 329 3.90 -12.35 -25.26
C SER A 329 2.88 -13.15 -26.10
N ALA A 330 1.94 -13.81 -25.43
CA ALA A 330 0.78 -14.50 -25.97
C ALA A 330 -0.50 -13.74 -25.56
N PRO A 331 -1.60 -13.75 -26.36
CA PRO A 331 -2.22 -14.92 -26.97
C PRO A 331 -2.39 -14.85 -28.50
N ASP A 332 -2.06 -13.73 -29.15
CA ASP A 332 -2.19 -13.60 -30.60
C ASP A 332 -0.93 -14.14 -31.27
N LEU A 333 -0.92 -15.44 -31.55
CA LEU A 333 -0.06 -16.01 -32.58
C LEU A 333 -0.83 -15.96 -33.90
N PRO A 334 -0.91 -14.83 -34.62
CA PRO A 334 -1.66 -14.81 -35.86
C PRO A 334 -1.05 -15.83 -36.81
N ALA A 335 -1.92 -16.58 -37.49
CA ALA A 335 -1.56 -17.60 -38.47
C ALA A 335 -0.52 -17.10 -39.51
N SER A 336 -0.44 -15.77 -39.70
CA SER A 336 0.55 -15.08 -40.54
C SER A 336 2.02 -15.30 -40.16
N TYR A 337 2.35 -15.71 -38.93
CA TYR A 337 3.74 -16.04 -38.54
C TYR A 337 4.11 -17.51 -38.84
N GLY A 338 3.24 -18.28 -39.49
CA GLY A 338 3.48 -19.71 -39.78
C GLY A 338 3.14 -20.65 -38.62
N TRP A 339 2.42 -20.16 -37.62
CA TRP A 339 2.03 -20.90 -36.40
C TRP A 339 0.71 -21.66 -36.51
N ALA A 340 0.06 -21.61 -37.67
CA ALA A 340 -1.15 -22.37 -37.94
C ALA A 340 -0.86 -23.88 -37.77
N GLY A 341 -1.34 -24.47 -36.66
CA GLY A 341 -1.21 -25.89 -36.36
C GLY A 341 -0.09 -26.28 -35.39
N SER A 342 0.67 -25.34 -34.82
CA SER A 342 1.63 -25.66 -33.75
C SER A 342 0.88 -25.80 -32.41
N PRO A 343 1.07 -26.87 -31.63
CA PRO A 343 0.41 -27.02 -30.33
C PRO A 343 0.92 -25.95 -29.37
N TYR A 344 0.05 -25.03 -28.97
CA TYR A 344 0.29 -24.09 -27.87
C TYR A 344 -0.42 -24.60 -26.61
N PRO A 345 0.05 -24.23 -25.41
CA PRO A 345 -0.51 -24.75 -24.17
C PRO A 345 -1.93 -24.22 -23.92
N VAL A 346 -2.80 -25.07 -23.36
CA VAL A 346 -4.23 -24.76 -23.14
C VAL A 346 -4.45 -23.49 -22.31
N TRP A 347 -3.56 -23.21 -21.36
CA TRP A 347 -3.64 -22.00 -20.52
C TRP A 347 -3.57 -20.71 -21.33
N ALA A 348 -2.93 -20.71 -22.51
CA ALA A 348 -2.79 -19.50 -23.33
C ALA A 348 -4.12 -18.98 -23.88
N ASN A 349 -5.19 -19.79 -23.83
CA ASN A 349 -6.56 -19.36 -24.11
C ASN A 349 -7.15 -18.48 -23.01
N SER A 350 -6.68 -18.60 -21.77
CA SER A 350 -7.30 -18.02 -20.57
C SER A 350 -6.40 -17.07 -19.79
N GLU A 351 -5.07 -17.18 -19.88
CA GLU A 351 -4.11 -16.22 -19.28
C GLU A 351 -2.94 -15.80 -20.21
N PRO A 352 -2.47 -14.54 -20.16
CA PRO A 352 -1.32 -14.09 -20.95
C PRO A 352 -0.03 -14.75 -20.45
N GLY A 353 0.98 -14.78 -21.30
CA GLY A 353 2.25 -15.40 -20.97
C GLY A 353 3.32 -15.16 -22.02
N LEU A 354 4.50 -15.72 -21.78
CA LEU A 354 5.59 -15.79 -22.72
C LEU A 354 5.28 -16.78 -23.84
N SER A 355 5.58 -16.37 -25.07
CA SER A 355 5.64 -17.23 -26.24
C SER A 355 7.08 -17.32 -26.76
N PRO A 356 7.32 -18.13 -27.79
CA PRO A 356 8.57 -18.09 -28.53
C PRO A 356 8.70 -16.84 -29.42
N GLY A 357 9.95 -16.54 -29.76
CA GLY A 357 10.37 -15.34 -30.52
C GLY A 357 10.92 -14.25 -29.61
N TRP A 358 12.09 -13.69 -29.99
CA TRP A 358 12.92 -12.96 -29.05
C TRP A 358 14.11 -12.20 -29.65
N SER A 359 14.73 -11.36 -28.81
CA SER A 359 16.11 -10.87 -29.00
C SER A 359 16.91 -10.89 -27.69
N LEU A 360 18.23 -11.08 -27.80
CA LEU A 360 19.22 -11.06 -26.70
C LEU A 360 20.52 -10.42 -27.21
N ALA A 361 20.89 -9.25 -26.66
CA ALA A 361 22.21 -8.63 -26.86
C ALA A 361 22.65 -8.54 -28.34
N GLY A 362 21.75 -8.12 -29.23
CA GLY A 362 21.99 -7.98 -30.68
C GLY A 362 21.76 -9.26 -31.47
N THR A 363 21.58 -10.41 -30.81
CA THR A 363 21.09 -11.63 -31.46
C THR A 363 19.57 -11.58 -31.56
N GLN A 364 19.03 -11.65 -32.77
CA GLN A 364 17.59 -11.56 -33.01
C GLN A 364 17.06 -12.81 -33.70
N PHE A 365 15.96 -13.36 -33.17
CA PHE A 365 15.23 -14.47 -33.79
C PHE A 365 13.72 -14.22 -33.71
N LEU A 366 13.23 -13.48 -34.69
CA LEU A 366 11.80 -13.20 -34.84
C LEU A 366 11.03 -14.45 -35.29
N GLY A 367 9.88 -14.70 -34.67
CA GLY A 367 8.88 -15.65 -35.18
C GLY A 367 9.26 -17.13 -35.10
N GLN A 368 10.22 -17.51 -34.26
CA GLN A 368 10.66 -18.90 -34.19
C GLN A 368 9.70 -19.81 -33.42
N GLY A 369 9.07 -20.72 -34.16
CA GLY A 369 8.33 -21.86 -33.61
C GLY A 369 9.21 -22.75 -32.72
N PRO A 370 8.65 -23.52 -31.77
CA PRO A 370 9.38 -24.55 -31.03
C PRO A 370 10.16 -25.51 -31.94
N SER A 371 9.68 -25.72 -33.17
CA SER A 371 10.27 -26.56 -34.20
C SER A 371 11.48 -25.97 -34.94
N MET A 372 11.76 -24.67 -34.81
CA MET A 372 12.88 -24.02 -35.51
C MET A 372 14.23 -24.21 -34.80
N GLY A 373 14.24 -24.77 -33.58
CA GLY A 373 15.44 -25.26 -32.90
C GLY A 373 16.35 -24.20 -32.26
N TYR A 374 16.54 -23.03 -32.87
CA TYR A 374 17.56 -22.07 -32.40
C TYR A 374 17.24 -21.46 -31.03
N GLY A 375 15.97 -21.28 -30.67
CA GLY A 375 15.61 -20.82 -29.32
C GLY A 375 15.77 -21.87 -28.21
N ALA A 376 16.08 -23.13 -28.55
CA ALA A 376 16.43 -24.15 -27.55
C ALA A 376 17.86 -23.98 -27.04
N ASP A 377 18.71 -23.30 -27.81
CA ASP A 377 20.12 -23.07 -27.49
C ASP A 377 20.34 -21.82 -26.62
N TYR A 378 19.26 -21.19 -26.15
CA TYR A 378 19.30 -20.01 -25.31
C TYR A 378 18.32 -20.14 -24.15
N THR A 379 18.71 -19.59 -23.00
CA THR A 379 17.89 -19.55 -21.79
C THR A 379 17.52 -18.13 -21.44
N ARG A 380 16.23 -17.92 -21.19
CA ARG A 380 15.70 -16.72 -20.51
C ARG A 380 15.51 -17.05 -19.04
N ALA A 381 15.84 -16.10 -18.19
CA ALA A 381 15.84 -16.30 -16.76
C ALA A 381 15.40 -15.05 -16.02
N ILE A 382 14.81 -15.27 -14.85
CA ILE A 382 14.48 -14.23 -13.90
C ILE A 382 15.08 -14.64 -12.57
N PHE A 383 15.83 -13.73 -11.99
CA PHE A 383 16.35 -13.81 -10.64
C PHE A 383 15.55 -12.89 -9.73
N GLN A 384 15.49 -13.23 -8.46
CA GLN A 384 14.94 -12.38 -7.41
C GLN A 384 16.01 -12.11 -6.37
N SER A 385 15.90 -10.96 -5.69
CA SER A 385 16.72 -10.68 -4.52
C SER A 385 16.49 -11.75 -3.44
N THR A 386 17.56 -12.30 -2.88
CA THR A 386 17.48 -13.18 -1.71
C THR A 386 17.04 -12.33 -0.50
N GLY A 387 15.79 -12.51 -0.06
CA GLY A 387 15.31 -11.87 1.16
C GLY A 387 16.04 -12.45 2.37
N ASN A 388 16.66 -11.59 3.17
CA ASN A 388 17.03 -11.91 4.55
C ASN A 388 16.12 -11.16 5.51
#